data_AF-A0A0L7QS39-F1
#
_entry.id   AF-A0A0L7QS39-F1
#
_cell.length_a   1.000
_cell.length_b   1.000
_cell.length_c   1.000
_cell.angle_alpha   90.00
_cell.angle_beta   90.00
_cell.angle_gamma   90.00
#
_symmetry.space_group_name_H-M   'P 1'
#
loop_
_entity.id
_entity.type
_entity.pdbx_description
1 polymer ?
#
loop_
_entity_poly.entity_id
_entity_poly.type
_entity_poly.pdbx_seq_one_letter_code
_entity_poly.pdbx_strand_id
1 'polypeptide(L)'
;YIRTIRLPEYLSKEGRGQKLIAQARCGNLENWNKYWEEEEGRRCDLCGDRSGNLEHLTRDCRETDRDIRMEDVVSGRQDRKIVEWLEKLKKKRKEKRESG
;
A
#
# COMPACT_ATOMS: atom_id res chain seq x y z
N TYR A 1 24.90 10.09 15.08
CA TYR A 1 23.63 10.81 15.27
C TYR A 1 22.81 10.65 13.98
N ILE A 2 21.71 9.91 14.00
CA ILE A 2 20.81 9.81 12.83
C ILE A 2 20.07 11.15 12.74
N ARG A 3 20.44 12.01 11.78
CA ARG A 3 19.69 13.24 11.50
C ARG A 3 18.35 12.82 10.91
N THR A 4 17.27 12.95 11.66
CA THR A 4 15.91 12.89 11.11
C THR A 4 15.69 14.18 10.32
N ILE A 5 15.79 14.07 9.00
CA ILE A 5 15.92 15.21 8.07
C ILE A 5 14.72 16.18 8.16
N ARG A 6 13.52 15.69 8.52
CA ARG A 6 12.35 16.46 8.95
C ARG A 6 11.24 15.47 9.33
N LEU A 7 10.20 15.90 10.05
CA LEU A 7 8.97 15.13 10.13
C LEU A 7 8.37 14.98 8.71
N PRO A 8 8.06 13.76 8.24
CA PRO A 8 7.38 13.55 6.97
C PRO A 8 6.08 14.34 6.86
N GLU A 9 5.79 14.88 5.68
CA GLU A 9 4.65 15.78 5.45
C GLU A 9 3.30 15.13 5.81
N TYR A 10 3.11 13.85 5.48
CA TYR A 10 1.84 13.16 5.77
C TYR A 10 1.51 13.09 7.28
N LEU A 11 2.50 13.26 8.16
CA LEU A 11 2.28 13.30 9.61
C LEU A 11 1.85 14.68 10.12
N SER A 12 1.94 15.73 9.30
CA SER A 12 1.56 17.09 9.68
C SER A 12 0.06 17.36 9.65
N LYS A 13 -0.73 16.48 9.01
CA LYS A 13 -2.20 16.61 8.93
C LYS A 13 -2.87 15.37 9.51
N GLU A 14 -3.90 15.58 10.32
CA GLU A 14 -4.72 14.50 10.84
C GLU A 14 -5.78 14.06 9.81
N GLY A 15 -5.98 12.74 9.68
CA GLY A 15 -7.08 12.22 8.87
C GLY A 15 -6.85 10.81 8.30
N ARG A 16 -7.80 10.34 7.48
CA ARG A 16 -7.75 9.00 6.87
C ARG A 16 -6.53 8.81 5.96
N GLY A 17 -6.15 9.83 5.20
CA GLY A 17 -4.98 9.79 4.32
C GLY A 17 -3.66 9.57 5.07
N GLN A 18 -3.49 10.16 6.26
CA GLN A 18 -2.32 9.97 7.11
C GLN A 18 -2.14 8.50 7.49
N LYS A 19 -3.22 7.85 7.97
CA LYS A 19 -3.20 6.43 8.35
C LYS A 19 -2.90 5.52 7.15
N LEU A 20 -3.45 5.84 5.98
CA LEU A 20 -3.22 5.06 4.76
C LEU A 20 -1.76 5.14 4.31
N ILE A 21 -1.19 6.35 4.27
CA ILE A 21 0.22 6.55 3.90
C ILE A 21 1.13 5.85 4.92
N ALA A 22 0.85 5.96 6.21
CA ALA A 22 1.60 5.24 7.25
C ALA A 22 1.61 3.72 7.01
N GLN A 23 0.44 3.14 6.75
CA GLN A 23 0.30 1.71 6.50
C GLN A 23 1.04 1.26 5.23
N ALA A 24 1.01 2.07 4.17
CA ALA A 24 1.72 1.76 2.94
C ALA A 24 3.24 1.79 3.14
N ARG A 25 3.76 2.85 3.79
CA ARG A 25 5.20 3.01 4.06
C ARG A 25 5.77 1.94 4.97
N CYS A 26 4.99 1.49 5.95
CA CYS A 26 5.40 0.45 6.89
C CYS A 26 5.13 -0.97 6.37
N GLY A 27 4.68 -1.14 5.13
CA GLY A 27 4.47 -2.46 4.53
C GLY A 27 3.24 -3.21 5.07
N ASN A 28 2.37 -2.58 5.86
CA ASN A 28 1.15 -3.18 6.39
C ASN A 28 0.13 -3.52 5.28
N LEU A 29 0.29 -2.94 4.09
CA LEU A 29 -0.55 -3.26 2.93
C LEU A 29 -0.03 -4.46 2.13
N GLU A 30 1.15 -4.97 2.43
CA GLU A 30 1.78 -6.06 1.70
C GLU A 30 1.46 -7.38 2.40
N ASN A 31 0.79 -8.29 1.70
CA ASN A 31 0.59 -9.64 2.22
C ASN A 31 1.93 -10.39 2.35
N TRP A 32 2.91 -10.03 1.52
CA TRP A 32 4.24 -10.61 1.56
C TRP A 32 4.92 -10.48 2.93
N ASN A 33 4.61 -9.42 3.68
CA ASN A 33 5.18 -9.16 5.02
C ASN A 33 4.51 -9.97 6.15
N LYS A 34 3.48 -10.78 5.85
CA LYS A 34 2.82 -11.64 6.83
C LYS A 34 3.61 -12.94 7.00
N TYR A 35 4.75 -12.88 7.67
CA TYR A 35 5.63 -14.04 7.85
C TYR A 35 4.99 -15.20 8.65
N TRP A 36 3.89 -14.94 9.35
CA TRP A 36 3.10 -15.95 10.05
C TRP A 36 2.11 -16.71 9.15
N GLU A 37 1.96 -16.32 7.89
CA GLU A 37 1.07 -16.96 6.91
C GLU A 37 1.85 -17.92 5.99
N GLU A 38 1.14 -18.92 5.47
CA GLU A 38 1.65 -19.79 4.41
C GLU A 38 1.92 -19.00 3.11
N GLU A 39 2.69 -19.58 2.18
CA GLU A 39 3.01 -18.90 0.91
C GLU A 39 1.76 -18.46 0.14
N GLU A 40 0.68 -19.23 0.21
CA GLU A 40 -0.58 -18.89 -0.46
C GLU A 40 -1.24 -17.65 0.17
N GLY A 41 -1.21 -17.54 1.50
CA GLY A 41 -1.72 -16.38 2.24
C GLY A 41 -0.89 -15.10 2.04
N ARG A 42 0.35 -15.25 1.54
CA ARG A 42 1.26 -14.14 1.21
C ARG A 42 1.14 -13.63 -0.23
N ARG A 43 0.33 -14.29 -1.07
CA ARG A 43 0.04 -13.86 -2.45
C ARG A 43 -0.74 -12.54 -2.47
N CYS A 44 -0.73 -11.90 -3.64
CA CYS A 44 -1.54 -10.73 -3.90
C CYS A 44 -3.03 -11.11 -3.79
N ASP A 45 -3.74 -10.50 -2.84
CA ASP A 45 -5.15 -10.78 -2.61
C ASP A 45 -6.04 -10.34 -3.77
N LEU A 46 -5.58 -9.41 -4.62
CA LEU A 46 -6.33 -8.92 -5.77
C LEU A 46 -6.21 -9.80 -7.01
N CYS A 47 -5.01 -10.14 -7.47
CA CYS A 47 -4.83 -10.92 -8.70
C CYS A 47 -4.47 -12.40 -8.46
N GLY A 48 -4.09 -12.78 -7.22
CA GLY A 48 -3.64 -14.13 -6.87
C GLY A 48 -2.16 -14.43 -7.17
N ASP A 49 -1.39 -13.46 -7.66
CA ASP A 49 0.02 -13.62 -8.01
C ASP A 49 0.92 -13.75 -6.77
N ARG A 50 2.10 -14.35 -6.93
CA ARG A 50 3.00 -14.76 -5.84
C ARG A 50 3.59 -13.58 -5.06
N SER A 51 3.76 -12.42 -5.69
CA SER A 51 4.31 -11.21 -5.08
C SER A 51 3.22 -10.30 -4.51
N GLY A 52 2.72 -10.61 -3.31
CA GLY A 52 1.79 -9.74 -2.57
C GLY A 52 2.43 -8.46 -1.99
N ASN A 53 3.41 -7.87 -2.69
CA ASN A 53 4.25 -6.75 -2.25
C ASN A 53 3.90 -5.43 -2.97
N LEU A 54 4.49 -4.32 -2.52
CA LEU A 54 4.16 -3.00 -3.06
C LEU A 54 4.64 -2.80 -4.51
N GLU A 55 5.75 -3.42 -4.88
CA GLU A 55 6.29 -3.39 -6.25
C GLU A 55 5.28 -3.99 -7.23
N HIS A 56 4.78 -5.20 -6.93
CA HIS A 56 3.72 -5.82 -7.72
C HIS A 56 2.46 -4.95 -7.77
N LEU A 57 2.02 -4.42 -6.62
CA LEU A 57 0.80 -3.60 -6.58
C LEU A 57 0.91 -2.33 -7.43
N THR A 58 2.09 -1.76 -7.59
CA THR A 58 2.30 -0.50 -8.34
C THR A 58 2.64 -0.74 -9.81
N ARG A 59 3.30 -1.85 -10.17
CA ARG A 59 3.78 -2.10 -11.54
C ARG A 59 3.06 -3.23 -12.26
N ASP A 60 2.85 -4.36 -11.60
CA ASP A 60 2.54 -5.63 -12.26
C ASP A 60 1.07 -6.05 -12.10
N CYS A 61 0.43 -5.66 -10.99
CA CYS A 61 -0.91 -6.08 -10.66
C CYS A 61 -1.89 -5.56 -11.73
N ARG A 62 -2.61 -6.48 -12.37
CA ARG A 62 -3.64 -6.16 -13.38
C ARG A 62 -4.90 -5.56 -12.77
N GLU A 63 -5.08 -5.73 -11.45
CA GLU A 63 -6.26 -5.28 -10.72
C GLU A 63 -6.05 -3.91 -10.08
N THR A 64 -4.87 -3.31 -10.17
CA THR A 64 -4.57 -1.97 -9.66
C THR A 64 -4.30 -1.00 -10.80
N ASP A 65 -4.44 0.28 -10.50
CA ASP A 65 -4.06 1.36 -11.40
C ASP A 65 -2.54 1.53 -11.36
N ARG A 66 -1.87 1.50 -12.50
CA ARG A 66 -0.40 1.48 -12.63
C ARG A 66 0.20 2.90 -12.77
N ASP A 67 -0.62 3.92 -12.54
CA ASP A 67 -0.24 5.33 -12.62
C ASP A 67 0.57 5.83 -11.40
N ILE A 68 0.78 4.99 -10.38
CA ILE A 68 1.50 5.34 -9.15
C ILE A 68 2.84 4.61 -9.10
N ARG A 69 3.92 5.35 -8.83
CA ARG A 69 5.25 4.76 -8.61
C ARG A 69 5.43 4.40 -7.13
N MET A 70 6.20 3.35 -6.86
CA MET A 70 6.53 2.92 -5.50
C MET A 70 7.21 4.04 -4.70
N GLU A 71 8.09 4.80 -5.34
CA GLU A 71 8.84 5.91 -4.75
C GLU A 71 7.90 7.00 -4.20
N ASP A 72 6.80 7.26 -4.91
CA ASP A 72 5.80 8.24 -4.50
C ASP A 72 5.13 7.79 -3.20
N VAL A 73 4.76 6.51 -3.10
CA VAL A 73 4.13 5.91 -1.92
C VAL A 73 5.06 5.97 -0.70
N VAL A 74 6.37 5.72 -0.88
CA VAL A 74 7.34 5.70 0.23
C VAL A 74 7.86 7.09 0.62
N SER A 75 7.70 8.10 -0.25
CA SER A 75 8.25 9.45 -0.09
C SER A 75 7.79 10.18 1.18
N GLY A 76 6.65 9.81 1.75
CA GLY A 76 6.06 10.49 2.91
C GLY A 76 5.46 11.87 2.58
N ARG A 77 5.28 12.18 1.29
CA ARG A 77 4.48 13.32 0.84
C ARG A 77 2.99 13.04 1.02
N GLN A 78 2.21 14.09 1.25
CA GLN A 78 0.76 13.97 1.27
C GLN A 78 0.18 14.25 -0.12
N ASP A 79 0.42 13.33 -1.06
CA ASP A 79 -0.14 13.43 -2.41
C ASP A 79 -1.56 12.87 -2.45
N ARG A 80 -2.49 13.68 -2.99
CA ARG A 80 -3.89 13.29 -3.16
C ARG A 80 -4.03 12.06 -4.06
N LYS A 81 -3.23 11.94 -5.12
CA LYS A 81 -3.28 10.77 -6.03
C LYS A 81 -2.93 9.48 -5.31
N ILE A 82 -1.92 9.52 -4.44
CA ILE A 82 -1.52 8.36 -3.63
C ILE A 82 -2.65 7.97 -2.68
N VAL A 83 -3.24 8.94 -1.98
CA VAL A 83 -4.34 8.66 -1.04
C VAL A 83 -5.53 8.04 -1.77
N GLU A 84 -5.96 8.61 -2.90
CA GLU A 84 -7.07 8.07 -3.71
C GLU A 84 -6.76 6.66 -4.22
N TRP A 85 -5.53 6.40 -4.65
CA TRP A 85 -5.10 5.07 -5.07
C TRP A 85 -5.15 4.05 -3.91
N LEU A 86 -4.66 4.43 -2.72
CA LEU A 86 -4.70 3.59 -1.52
C LEU A 86 -6.14 3.29 -1.07
N GLU A 87 -7.05 4.26 -1.20
CA GLU A 87 -8.48 4.08 -0.94
C GLU A 87 -9.12 3.10 -1.92
N LYS A 88 -8.87 3.25 -3.23
CA LYS A 88 -9.32 2.31 -4.26
C LYS A 88 -8.81 0.90 -3.99
N LEU A 89 -7.53 0.77 -3.63
CA LEU A 89 -6.91 -0.52 -3.34
C LEU A 89 -7.58 -1.22 -2.14
N LYS A 90 -7.83 -0.49 -1.04
CA LYS A 90 -8.59 -1.04 0.09
C LYS A 90 -10.02 -1.42 -0.27
N LYS A 91 -10.69 -0.60 -1.08
CA LYS A 91 -12.06 -0.88 -1.53
C LYS A 91 -12.12 -2.18 -2.33
N LYS A 92 -11.24 -2.36 -3.32
CA LYS A 92 -11.16 -3.60 -4.12
C LYS A 92 -10.89 -4.83 -3.27
N ARG A 93 -9.99 -4.72 -2.28
CA ARG A 93 -9.70 -5.81 -1.34
C ARG A 93 -10.90 -6.19 -0.49
N LYS A 94 -11.69 -5.21 -0.06
CA LYS A 94 -12.93 -5.45 0.70
C LYS A 94 -13.96 -6.15 -0.17
N GLU A 95 -14.22 -5.63 -1.37
CA GLU A 95 -15.17 -6.21 -2.33
C GLU A 95 -14.84 -7.67 -2.65
N LYS A 96 -13.55 -7.99 -2.84
CA LYS A 96 -13.14 -9.36 -3.15
C LYS A 96 -13.29 -10.33 -1.97
N ARG A 97 -13.19 -9.85 -0.73
CA ARG A 97 -13.46 -10.66 0.48
C ARG A 97 -14.95 -10.87 0.73
N GLU A 98 -15.79 -9.96 0.25
CA GLU A 98 -17.25 -10.06 0.38
C GLU A 98 -17.86 -10.89 -0.77
N SER A 99 -17.12 -11.09 -1.86
CA SER A 99 -17.56 -11.83 -3.05
C SER A 99 -17.07 -13.28 -3.13
N GLY A 100 -16.20 -13.71 -2.21
CA GLY A 100 -15.66 -15.08 -2.12
C GLY A 100 -16.02 -15.72 -0.80
#